data_AF-A0A351KS75-F1
#
_entry.id   AF-A0A351KS75-F1
#
_cell.length_a   1.000
_cell.length_b   1.000
_cell.length_c   1.000
_cell.angle_alpha   90.00
_cell.angle_beta   90.00
_cell.angle_gamma   90.00
#
_symmetry.space_group_name_H-M   'P 1'
#
loop_
_entity.id
_entity.type
_entity.pdbx_description
1 polymer ?
#
loop_
_entity_poly.entity_id
_entity_poly.type
_entity_poly.pdbx_seq_one_letter_code
_entity_poly.pdbx_strand_id
1 'polypeptide(L)' 'RVADHEMLKTFNCGIGMIVCVPQAEEAQALMQLSGAGEVCFSIGEIVATDGPAAVSYTGSW' A
#
# COMPACT_ATOMS: atom_id res chain seq x y z
N ARG A 1 -13.92 -16.31 -14.00
CA ARG A 1 -12.92 -15.22 -14.01
C ARG A 1 -13.43 -14.21 -13.00
N VAL A 2 -12.74 -14.05 -11.87
CA VAL A 2 -13.12 -13.08 -10.83
C VAL A 2 -12.81 -11.69 -11.39
N ALA A 3 -13.69 -10.72 -11.19
CA ALA A 3 -13.43 -9.36 -11.65
C ALA A 3 -12.26 -8.77 -10.85
N ASP A 4 -11.39 -7.97 -11.48
CA ASP A 4 -10.13 -7.54 -10.84
C ASP A 4 -10.33 -6.77 -9.52
N HIS A 5 -11.49 -6.11 -9.37
CA HIS A 5 -11.90 -5.45 -8.13
C HIS A 5 -12.28 -6.41 -6.98
N GLU A 6 -12.69 -7.65 -7.28
CA GLU A 6 -12.94 -8.70 -6.29
C GLU A 6 -11.64 -9.41 -5.89
N MET A 7 -10.65 -9.47 -6.80
CA MET A 7 -9.32 -10.01 -6.51
C MET A 7 -8.59 -9.19 -5.43
N LEU A 8 -8.56 -7.86 -5.57
CA LEU A 8 -7.89 -6.95 -4.61
C LEU A 8 -8.56 -6.90 -3.22
N LYS A 9 -9.81 -7.34 -3.09
CA LYS A 9 -10.50 -7.46 -1.80
C LYS A 9 -10.25 -8.81 -1.12
N THR A 10 -9.90 -9.84 -1.89
CA THR A 10 -9.86 -11.23 -1.42
C THR A 10 -8.43 -11.75 -1.28
N PHE A 11 -7.52 -11.24 -2.10
CA PHE A 11 -6.12 -11.65 -2.13
C PHE A 11 -5.22 -10.44 -1.85
N ASN A 12 -4.16 -10.69 -1.10
CA ASN A 12 -3.18 -9.66 -0.77
C ASN A 12 -2.41 -9.12 -1.99
N CYS A 13 -2.46 -9.82 -3.13
CA CYS A 13 -1.77 -9.48 -4.37
C CYS A 13 -0.28 -9.14 -4.19
N GLY A 14 0.39 -9.81 -3.25
CA GLY A 14 1.81 -9.60 -2.94
C GLY A 14 2.09 -8.55 -1.85
N ILE A 15 1.07 -7.90 -1.29
CA ILE A 15 1.21 -6.94 -0.19
C ILE A 15 0.68 -7.55 1.11
N GLY A 16 1.57 -8.14 1.92
CA GLY A 16 1.20 -8.76 3.18
C GLY A 16 0.91 -7.78 4.33
N MET A 17 1.44 -6.56 4.24
CA MET A 17 1.37 -5.56 5.30
C MET A 17 1.54 -4.15 4.72
N ILE A 18 0.87 -3.17 5.33
CA ILE A 18 0.98 -1.75 5.00
C ILE A 18 1.34 -0.99 6.28
N VAL A 19 2.37 -0.16 6.20
CA VAL A 19 2.80 0.73 7.28
C VAL A 19 2.66 2.16 6.78
N CYS A 20 2.02 3.02 7.59
CA CYS A 20 1.85 4.43 7.27
C CYS A 20 2.80 5.26 8.13
N VAL A 21 3.63 6.08 7.49
CA VAL A 21 4.61 6.94 8.14
C VAL A 21 4.47 8.37 7.65
N PRO A 22 4.93 9.38 8.43
CA PRO A 22 5.10 10.73 7.90
C PRO A 22 5.98 10.71 6.66
N GLN A 23 5.67 11.54 5.66
CA GLN A 23 6.44 11.60 4.42
C GLN A 23 7.94 11.85 4.65
N ALA A 24 8.28 12.65 5.67
CA ALA A 24 9.67 12.93 6.04
C ALA A 24 10.44 11.68 6.54
N GLU A 25 9.74 10.63 6.98
CA GLU A 25 10.32 9.42 7.56
C GLU A 25 10.32 8.23 6.58
N GLU A 26 9.72 8.38 5.39
CA GLU A 26 9.58 7.31 4.40
C GLU A 26 10.91 6.62 4.06
N ALA A 27 11.95 7.41 3.73
CA ALA A 27 13.25 6.88 3.36
C ALA A 27 13.92 6.11 4.51
N GLN A 28 13.74 6.58 5.75
CA GLN A 28 14.27 5.90 6.93
C GLN A 28 13.51 4.59 7.19
N ALA A 29 12.18 4.58 7.06
CA ALA A 29 11.37 3.38 7.23
C ALA A 29 11.74 2.31 6.20
N LEU A 30 11.90 2.69 4.92
CA LEU A 30 12.33 1.77 3.86
C LEU A 30 13.72 1.18 4.14
N MET A 31 14.67 2.01 4.61
CA MET A 31 16.01 1.55 4.98
C MET A 31 15.97 0.55 6.13
N GLN A 32 15.17 0.81 7.16
CA GLN A 32 15.07 -0.08 8.32
C GLN A 32 14.44 -1.42 7.96
N LEU A 33 13.34 -1.41 7.20
CA LEU A 33 12.63 -2.62 6.78
C LEU A 33 13.50 -3.47 5.83
N SER A 34 14.14 -2.84 4.83
CA SER A 34 15.09 -3.55 3.97
C SER A 34 16.30 -4.08 4.73
N GLY A 35 16.83 -3.33 5.70
CA GLY A 35 17.90 -3.77 6.59
C GLY A 35 17.52 -4.95 7.49
N ALA A 36 16.22 -5.11 7.80
CA ALA A 36 15.68 -6.26 8.52
C ALA A 36 15.42 -7.48 7.60
N GLY A 37 15.67 -7.37 6.30
CA GLY A 37 15.47 -8.44 5.32
C GLY A 37 14.10 -8.44 4.64
N GLU A 38 13.27 -7.41 4.87
CA GLU A 38 11.96 -7.29 4.26
C GLU A 38 12.04 -6.68 2.85
N VAL A 39 11.16 -7.11 1.96
CA VAL A 39 10.97 -6.47 0.65
C VAL A 39 9.86 -5.43 0.79
N CYS A 40 10.21 -4.15 0.74
CA CYS A 40 9.28 -3.04 0.92
C CYS A 40 9.45 -1.97 -0.16
N PHE A 41 8.36 -1.28 -0.48
CA PHE A 41 8.31 -0.19 -1.45
C PHE A 41 7.14 0.74 -1.12
N SER A 42 7.22 1.97 -1.59
CA SER A 42 6.14 2.93 -1.48
C SER A 42 4.99 2.56 -2.43
N ILE A 43 3.76 2.53 -1.91
CA ILE A 43 2.57 2.07 -2.66
C ILE A 43 1.46 3.12 -2.77
N GLY A 44 1.62 4.28 -2.14
CA GLY A 44 0.61 5.35 -2.19
C GLY A 44 0.68 6.30 -1.01
N GLU A 45 -0.40 7.06 -0.84
CA GLU A 45 -0.54 8.11 0.17
C GLU A 45 -1.92 8.08 0.82
N ILE A 46 -2.03 8.61 2.05
CA ILE A 46 -3.31 8.85 2.71
C ILE A 46 -3.75 10.27 2.38
N VAL A 47 -4.93 10.40 1.77
CA VAL A 47 -5.54 11.68 1.43
C VAL A 47 -6.81 11.93 2.23
N ALA A 48 -7.06 13.19 2.59
CA ALA A 48 -8.31 13.57 3.21
C ALA A 48 -9.47 13.44 2.21
N THR A 49 -10.64 13.02 2.70
CA THR A 49 -11.86 12.91 1.90
C THR A 49 -13.06 13.33 2.73
N ASP A 50 -14.03 13.99 2.10
CA ASP A 50 -15.32 14.33 2.71
C ASP A 50 -16.30 13.16 2.71
N GLY A 51 -15.96 12.06 2.03
CA GLY A 51 -16.75 10.84 1.92
C GLY A 51 -16.37 9.75 2.93
N PRO A 52 -16.99 8.56 2.83
CA PRO A 52 -16.59 7.42 3.65
C PRO A 52 -15.15 6.97 3.32
N ALA A 53 -14.52 6.28 4.27
CA ALA A 53 -13.21 5.67 4.06
C ALA A 53 -13.23 4.75 2.83
N ALA A 54 -12.33 5.01 1.89
CA ALA A 54 -12.24 4.29 0.63
C ALA A 54 -10.78 4.14 0.20
N VAL A 55 -10.50 3.09 -0.57
CA VAL A 55 -9.20 2.87 -1.20
C VAL A 55 -9.36 3.06 -2.71
N SER A 56 -8.51 3.90 -3.29
CA SER A 56 -8.43 4.08 -4.75
C SER A 56 -7.18 3.39 -5.27
N TYR A 57 -7.34 2.48 -6.22
CA TYR A 57 -6.23 1.77 -6.84
C TYR A 57 -5.94 2.39 -8.20
N THR A 58 -4.66 2.69 -8.47
CA THR A 58 -4.19 3.21 -9.76
C THR A 58 -3.33 2.18 -10.47
N GLY A 59 -3.48 2.05 -11.79
CA GLY A 59 -2.73 1.09 -12.60
C GLY A 59 -3.55 0.59 -13.79
N SER A 60 -2.86 0.17 -14.85
CA SER A 60 -3.48 -0.51 -15.98
C SER A 60 -3.48 -2.01 -15.68
N TRP A 61 -4.66 -2.62 -15.53
CA TRP A 61 -4.84 -4.02 -15.16
C TRP A 61 -5.21 -4.88 -16.38
#